data_AF-A0AAV7N0G1-F1
#
_entry.id   AF-A0AAV7N0G1-F1
#
_cell.length_a   1.000
_cell.length_b   1.000
_cell.length_c   1.000
_cell.angle_alpha   90.00
_cell.angle_beta   90.00
_cell.angle_gamma   90.00
#
_symmetry.space_group_name_H-M   'P 1'
#
loop_
_entity.id
_entity.type
_entity.pdbx_description
1 polymer ?
#
loop_
_entity_poly.entity_id
_entity_poly.type
_entity_poly.pdbx_seq_one_letter_code
_entity_poly.pdbx_strand_id
1 'polypeptide(L)'
;MALLVRPMAHRAARLELSNFTWMTLLLFKSLQLVHPSQSPSYSIVVKKEISIDGDLVIGGLFPVHEKGSTMEECGKINEHRGIQRLEAMLFALDEINRDHRILPGIKLGAHILDTCSKDTYALEQSLDFVRASLTKVDGSEHICPDGSYAIHDEVPMAITGVIGGSYSDVSIQVSWDTVAQKWKGVVKGRRFRKT
;
A
#
# COMPACT_ATOMS: atom_id res chain seq x y z
N MET A 1 -31.68 88.16 7.16
CA MET A 1 -31.57 88.36 8.61
C MET A 1 -32.54 87.41 9.31
N ALA A 2 -32.03 86.37 9.97
CA ALA A 2 -32.69 85.74 11.10
C ALA A 2 -31.63 84.86 11.81
N LEU A 3 -31.06 85.41 12.87
CA LEU A 3 -30.16 84.76 13.80
C LEU A 3 -30.98 84.26 15.01
N LEU A 4 -30.62 83.06 15.49
CA LEU A 4 -30.59 82.61 16.89
C LEU A 4 -31.87 82.60 17.73
N VAL A 5 -32.24 81.44 18.29
CA VAL A 5 -32.03 81.03 19.71
C VAL A 5 -32.29 79.51 19.83
N ARG A 6 -31.43 78.77 20.59
CA ARG A 6 -31.53 77.33 20.93
C ARG A 6 -32.27 77.12 22.30
N PRO A 7 -32.19 75.97 23.02
CA PRO A 7 -33.19 74.88 23.08
C PRO A 7 -33.69 74.52 24.53
N MET A 8 -34.63 73.59 24.68
CA MET A 8 -34.87 72.81 25.93
C MET A 8 -35.54 71.46 25.54
N ALA A 9 -34.82 70.33 25.58
CA ALA A 9 -34.59 69.44 26.72
C ALA A 9 -35.60 68.28 26.79
N HIS A 10 -35.20 67.10 26.30
CA HIS A 10 -35.71 65.82 26.80
C HIS A 10 -34.53 64.85 26.99
N ARG A 11 -34.43 64.34 28.22
CA ARG A 11 -33.38 63.45 28.73
C ARG A 11 -33.44 62.10 28.03
N ALA A 12 -32.30 61.60 27.55
CA ALA A 12 -32.08 60.19 27.25
C ALA A 12 -30.96 59.68 28.16
N ALA A 13 -31.30 58.72 29.01
CA ALA A 13 -30.38 58.07 29.92
C ALA A 13 -29.39 57.21 29.11
N ARG A 14 -28.10 57.44 29.36
CA ARG A 14 -26.98 56.64 28.88
C ARG A 14 -26.79 55.48 29.87
N LEU A 15 -26.91 54.24 29.42
CA LEU A 15 -26.54 53.05 30.19
C LEU A 15 -25.45 52.28 29.46
N GLU A 16 -24.30 52.24 30.12
CA GLU A 16 -23.05 51.56 29.79
C GLU A 16 -23.23 50.03 29.83
N LEU A 17 -23.17 49.34 28.69
CA LEU A 17 -23.16 47.86 28.61
C LEU A 17 -22.11 47.35 27.62
N SER A 18 -20.92 47.96 27.58
CA SER A 18 -19.85 47.61 26.64
C SER A 18 -18.95 46.44 27.10
N ASN A 19 -18.88 46.14 28.41
CA ASN A 19 -17.82 45.27 28.93
C ASN A 19 -18.29 43.89 29.43
N PHE A 20 -19.59 43.68 29.61
CA PHE A 20 -20.11 42.39 30.11
C PHE A 20 -20.36 41.37 28.98
N THR A 21 -20.70 41.83 27.78
CA THR A 21 -20.94 40.97 26.60
C THR A 21 -19.66 40.33 26.08
N TRP A 22 -18.51 41.00 26.21
CA TRP A 22 -17.22 40.49 25.77
C TRP A 22 -16.70 39.35 26.65
N MET A 23 -16.93 39.42 27.97
CA MET A 23 -16.57 38.33 28.89
C MET A 23 -17.39 37.06 28.64
N THR A 24 -18.68 37.19 28.34
CA THR A 24 -19.53 36.04 28.01
C THR A 24 -19.18 35.40 26.67
N LEU A 25 -18.74 36.20 25.67
CA LEU A 25 -18.25 35.69 24.38
C LEU A 25 -16.92 34.93 24.52
N LEU A 26 -16.04 35.33 25.43
CA LEU A 26 -14.78 34.65 25.69
C LEU A 26 -14.96 33.28 26.38
N LEU A 27 -15.94 33.17 27.29
CA LEU A 27 -16.30 31.90 27.93
C LEU A 27 -16.98 30.92 26.96
N PHE A 28 -17.83 31.41 26.05
CA PHE A 28 -18.42 30.56 25.01
C PHE A 28 -17.40 30.07 23.97
N LYS A 29 -16.36 30.86 23.68
CA LYS A 29 -15.26 30.44 22.79
C LYS A 29 -14.32 29.38 23.40
N SER A 30 -14.29 29.25 24.72
CA SER A 30 -13.46 28.23 25.39
C SER A 30 -14.15 26.86 25.49
N LEU A 31 -15.49 26.80 25.39
CA LEU A 31 -16.25 25.55 25.44
C LEU A 31 -16.30 24.80 24.09
N GLN A 32 -15.89 25.42 22.98
CA GLN A 32 -15.83 24.78 21.65
C GLN A 32 -14.44 24.27 21.23
N LEU A 33 -13.51 24.06 22.16
CA LEU A 33 -12.25 23.36 21.86
C LEU A 33 -12.27 21.86 22.16
N VAL A 34 -13.46 21.26 22.35
CA VAL A 34 -13.63 19.82 22.15
C VAL A 34 -13.96 19.62 20.67
N HIS A 35 -12.94 19.70 19.82
CA HIS A 35 -13.03 19.08 18.52
C HIS A 35 -13.27 17.58 18.78
N PRO A 36 -14.19 16.91 18.07
CA PRO A 36 -14.13 15.45 18.02
C PRO A 36 -12.71 15.13 17.54
N SER A 37 -11.95 14.39 18.35
CA SER A 37 -10.71 13.80 17.90
C SER A 37 -11.07 12.90 16.73
N GLN A 38 -10.99 13.44 15.51
CA GLN A 38 -10.78 12.60 14.35
C GLN A 38 -9.39 12.03 14.58
N SER A 39 -9.36 10.88 15.27
CA SER A 39 -8.26 9.95 15.16
C SER A 39 -7.93 9.89 13.67
N PRO A 40 -6.67 10.10 13.24
CA PRO A 40 -6.33 9.78 11.88
C PRO A 40 -6.78 8.33 11.70
N SER A 41 -7.81 8.13 10.88
CA SER A 41 -8.14 6.80 10.40
C SER A 41 -6.93 6.43 9.59
N TYR A 42 -5.97 5.78 10.24
CA TYR A 42 -4.97 4.99 9.56
C TYR A 42 -5.82 3.95 8.84
N SER A 43 -6.19 4.25 7.60
CA SER A 43 -6.66 3.25 6.68
C SER A 43 -5.50 2.28 6.63
N ILE A 44 -5.60 1.19 7.38
CA ILE A 44 -4.81 -0.01 7.10
C ILE A 44 -5.18 -0.28 5.65
N VAL A 45 -4.31 0.11 4.73
CA VAL A 45 -4.46 -0.22 3.32
C VAL A 45 -4.30 -1.73 3.31
N VAL A 46 -5.42 -2.43 3.42
CA VAL A 46 -5.44 -3.88 3.33
C VAL A 46 -5.08 -4.17 1.89
N LYS A 47 -3.79 -4.45 1.68
CA LYS A 47 -3.24 -4.90 0.42
C LYS A 47 -4.06 -6.11 -0.02
N LYS A 48 -4.84 -5.95 -1.10
CA LYS A 48 -5.63 -7.04 -1.66
C LYS A 48 -4.73 -7.88 -2.54
N GLU A 49 -4.44 -9.09 -2.08
CA GLU A 49 -3.64 -10.08 -2.80
C GLU A 49 -4.34 -11.42 -2.81
N ILE A 50 -3.96 -12.26 -3.78
CA ILE A 50 -4.36 -13.66 -3.83
C ILE A 50 -3.11 -14.49 -3.58
N SER A 51 -3.15 -15.34 -2.55
CA SER A 51 -2.08 -16.28 -2.24
C SER A 51 -2.61 -17.70 -2.29
N ILE A 52 -1.98 -18.55 -3.10
CA ILE A 52 -2.29 -19.96 -3.29
C ILE A 52 -1.00 -20.74 -3.07
N ASP A 53 -1.01 -21.64 -2.08
CA ASP A 53 0.14 -22.46 -1.77
C ASP A 53 0.38 -23.54 -2.83
N GLY A 54 1.66 -23.77 -3.10
CA GLY A 54 2.15 -24.84 -3.97
C GLY A 54 3.66 -25.03 -3.81
N ASP A 55 4.16 -26.12 -4.36
CA ASP A 55 5.60 -26.45 -4.36
C ASP A 55 6.41 -25.41 -5.16
N LEU A 56 5.80 -24.85 -6.21
CA LEU A 56 6.33 -23.72 -6.98
C LEU A 56 5.28 -22.62 -7.04
N VAL A 57 5.63 -21.42 -6.57
CA VAL A 57 4.72 -20.27 -6.60
C VAL A 57 5.06 -19.34 -7.76
N ILE A 58 4.04 -18.98 -8.57
CA ILE A 58 4.14 -18.03 -9.67
C ILE A 58 3.56 -16.67 -9.25
N GLY A 59 4.32 -15.60 -9.46
CA GLY A 59 3.86 -14.24 -9.22
C GLY A 59 2.94 -13.75 -10.34
N GLY A 60 1.89 -13.01 -10.00
CA GLY A 60 0.93 -12.42 -10.94
C GLY A 60 0.80 -10.91 -10.79
N LEU A 61 0.82 -10.14 -11.89
CA LEU A 61 0.55 -8.69 -11.88
C LEU A 61 -0.54 -8.31 -12.88
N PHE A 62 -1.70 -7.93 -12.38
CA PHE A 62 -2.86 -7.58 -13.20
C PHE A 62 -3.40 -6.19 -12.84
N PRO A 63 -3.94 -5.43 -13.81
CA PRO A 63 -4.63 -4.17 -13.53
C PRO A 63 -6.07 -4.47 -13.10
N VAL A 64 -6.24 -5.06 -11.91
CA VAL A 64 -7.57 -5.40 -11.38
C VAL A 64 -8.38 -4.12 -11.19
N HIS A 65 -7.74 -3.05 -10.75
CA HIS A 65 -8.33 -1.71 -10.75
C HIS A 65 -7.70 -0.78 -11.80
N GLU A 66 -8.50 0.17 -12.25
CA GLU A 66 -8.02 1.35 -12.99
C GLU A 66 -7.23 2.28 -12.06
N LYS A 67 -6.59 3.30 -12.65
CA LYS A 67 -5.89 4.32 -11.90
C LYS A 67 -6.89 5.14 -11.07
N GLY A 68 -6.63 5.25 -9.76
CA GLY A 68 -7.43 6.06 -8.85
C GLY A 68 -7.29 7.57 -9.07
N SER A 69 -8.15 8.33 -8.41
CA SER A 69 -8.07 9.80 -8.35
C SER A 69 -6.88 10.24 -7.47
N THR A 70 -6.60 11.55 -7.36
CA THR A 70 -5.45 12.06 -6.58
C THR A 70 -5.42 11.59 -5.12
N MET A 71 -6.57 11.27 -4.54
CA MET A 71 -6.72 10.86 -3.13
C MET A 71 -6.77 9.32 -2.96
N GLU A 72 -6.94 8.56 -4.05
CA GLU A 72 -7.17 7.11 -4.03
C GLU A 72 -6.06 6.39 -4.79
N GLU A 73 -5.46 5.36 -4.19
CA GLU A 73 -4.40 4.60 -4.85
C GLU A 73 -4.91 3.83 -6.08
N CYS A 74 -6.14 3.32 -6.00
CA CYS A 74 -6.78 2.46 -6.99
C CYS A 74 -8.19 2.96 -7.28
N GLY A 75 -8.62 2.86 -8.54
CA GLY A 75 -9.93 3.29 -9.02
C GLY A 75 -10.94 2.16 -9.09
N LYS A 76 -11.87 2.25 -10.05
CA LYS A 76 -12.88 1.21 -10.30
C LYS A 76 -12.26 -0.10 -10.82
N ILE A 77 -12.98 -1.20 -10.68
CA ILE A 77 -12.57 -2.52 -11.21
C ILE A 77 -12.51 -2.47 -12.75
N ASN A 78 -11.45 -3.03 -13.30
CA ASN A 78 -11.26 -3.25 -14.72
C ASN A 78 -11.64 -4.70 -15.08
N GLU A 79 -12.89 -4.90 -15.48
CA GLU A 79 -13.46 -6.22 -15.70
C GLU A 79 -12.75 -6.99 -16.82
N HIS A 80 -12.42 -6.33 -17.93
CA HIS A 80 -11.88 -6.99 -19.13
C HIS A 80 -10.36 -7.21 -19.08
N ARG A 81 -9.57 -6.22 -18.66
CA ARG A 81 -8.10 -6.37 -18.64
C ARG A 81 -7.57 -6.76 -17.27
N GLY A 82 -8.34 -6.54 -16.21
CA GLY A 82 -8.02 -6.97 -14.85
C GLY A 82 -8.58 -8.35 -14.58
N ILE A 83 -9.87 -8.40 -14.25
CA ILE A 83 -10.54 -9.61 -13.75
C ILE A 83 -10.43 -10.77 -14.74
N GLN A 84 -10.79 -10.56 -16.02
CA GLN A 84 -10.75 -11.65 -17.00
C GLN A 84 -9.35 -12.24 -17.20
N ARG A 85 -8.29 -11.43 -17.11
CA ARG A 85 -6.90 -11.90 -17.24
C ARG A 85 -6.42 -12.61 -15.98
N LEU A 86 -6.83 -12.12 -14.82
CA LEU A 86 -6.57 -12.75 -13.53
C LEU A 86 -7.23 -14.13 -13.46
N GLU A 87 -8.51 -14.22 -13.83
CA GLU A 87 -9.24 -15.49 -13.92
C GLU A 87 -8.62 -16.43 -14.95
N ALA A 88 -8.14 -15.92 -16.09
CA ALA A 88 -7.44 -16.75 -17.07
C ALA A 88 -6.14 -17.37 -16.51
N MET A 89 -5.40 -16.66 -15.66
CA MET A 89 -4.23 -17.21 -14.98
C MET A 89 -4.63 -18.29 -13.98
N LEU A 90 -5.65 -18.05 -13.16
CA LEU A 90 -6.16 -19.03 -12.19
C LEU A 90 -6.67 -20.30 -12.89
N PHE A 91 -7.42 -20.13 -13.98
CA PHE A 91 -7.87 -21.23 -14.81
C PHE A 91 -6.70 -22.04 -15.38
N ALA A 92 -5.65 -21.37 -15.89
CA ALA A 92 -4.48 -22.07 -16.41
C ALA A 92 -3.73 -22.86 -15.32
N LEU A 93 -3.60 -22.31 -14.11
CA LEU A 93 -2.99 -23.03 -12.97
C LEU A 93 -3.78 -24.29 -12.61
N ASP A 94 -5.11 -24.16 -12.58
CA ASP A 94 -6.02 -25.28 -12.33
C ASP A 94 -5.85 -26.39 -13.37
N GLU A 95 -5.81 -26.05 -14.66
CA GLU A 95 -5.64 -27.03 -15.73
C GLU A 95 -4.28 -27.73 -15.67
N ILE A 96 -3.21 -26.98 -15.38
CA ILE A 96 -1.86 -27.56 -15.22
C ILE A 96 -1.83 -28.51 -14.02
N ASN A 97 -2.36 -28.10 -12.88
CA ASN A 97 -2.36 -28.92 -11.66
C ASN A 97 -3.23 -30.18 -11.78
N ARG A 98 -4.21 -30.21 -12.69
CA ARG A 98 -5.04 -31.39 -12.99
C ARG A 98 -4.40 -32.34 -14.00
N ASP A 99 -3.54 -31.87 -14.89
CA ASP A 99 -2.89 -32.70 -15.91
C ASP A 99 -1.61 -33.35 -15.39
N HIS A 100 -1.69 -34.64 -15.04
CA HIS A 100 -0.54 -35.42 -14.56
C HIS A 100 0.63 -35.56 -15.57
N ARG A 101 0.46 -35.14 -16.83
CA ARG A 101 1.54 -35.13 -17.82
C ARG A 101 2.41 -33.87 -17.71
N ILE A 102 1.89 -32.80 -17.13
CA ILE A 102 2.56 -31.51 -16.98
C ILE A 102 2.94 -31.35 -15.50
N LEU A 103 4.25 -31.34 -15.21
CA LEU A 103 4.78 -31.23 -13.84
C LEU A 103 4.27 -32.31 -12.86
N PRO A 104 4.48 -33.61 -13.16
CA PRO A 104 4.02 -34.70 -12.29
C PRO A 104 4.62 -34.58 -10.88
N GLY A 105 3.74 -34.57 -9.87
CA GLY A 105 4.13 -34.52 -8.46
C GLY A 105 4.54 -33.14 -7.94
N ILE A 106 4.32 -32.08 -8.72
CA ILE A 106 4.57 -30.69 -8.33
C ILE A 106 3.28 -29.90 -8.48
N LYS A 107 2.81 -29.27 -7.40
CA LYS A 107 1.67 -28.36 -7.43
C LYS A 107 2.13 -26.92 -7.65
N LEU A 108 1.60 -26.27 -8.67
CA LEU A 108 1.76 -24.83 -8.87
C LEU A 108 0.85 -24.05 -7.92
N GLY A 109 1.45 -23.11 -7.20
CA GLY A 109 0.78 -22.06 -6.45
C GLY A 109 0.88 -20.71 -7.16
N ALA A 110 0.30 -19.67 -6.56
CA ALA A 110 0.36 -18.32 -7.10
C ALA A 110 0.36 -17.25 -6.01
N HIS A 111 1.00 -16.11 -6.32
CA HIS A 111 0.92 -14.90 -5.51
C HIS A 111 0.60 -13.72 -6.45
N ILE A 112 -0.65 -13.25 -6.44
CA ILE A 112 -1.16 -12.29 -7.41
C ILE A 112 -1.42 -10.94 -6.74
N LEU A 113 -0.88 -9.88 -7.33
CA LEU A 113 -0.96 -8.50 -6.85
C LEU A 113 -1.63 -7.60 -7.91
N ASP A 114 -2.38 -6.61 -7.42
CA ASP A 114 -2.97 -5.60 -8.28
C ASP A 114 -1.95 -4.49 -8.60
N THR A 115 -1.96 -4.02 -9.84
CA THR A 115 -1.11 -2.92 -10.31
C THR A 115 -1.83 -1.58 -10.27
N CYS A 116 -3.15 -1.56 -10.08
CA CYS A 116 -4.00 -0.37 -10.12
C CYS A 116 -3.77 0.51 -11.36
N SER A 117 -3.33 -0.11 -12.46
CA SER A 117 -2.93 0.55 -13.71
C SER A 117 -1.91 1.70 -13.50
N LYS A 118 -1.07 1.60 -12.46
CA LYS A 118 -0.08 2.61 -12.07
C LYS A 118 1.29 1.94 -11.89
N ASP A 119 2.27 2.44 -12.62
CA ASP A 119 3.66 1.98 -12.64
C ASP A 119 4.33 2.00 -11.26
N THR A 120 4.27 3.14 -10.55
CA THR A 120 4.89 3.27 -9.22
C THR A 120 4.28 2.29 -8.22
N TYR A 121 2.97 2.08 -8.28
CA TYR A 121 2.27 1.14 -7.41
C TYR A 121 2.68 -0.29 -7.74
N ALA A 122 2.64 -0.66 -9.02
CA ALA A 122 3.07 -1.98 -9.48
C ALA A 122 4.53 -2.30 -9.10
N LEU A 123 5.40 -1.28 -9.10
CA LEU A 123 6.77 -1.43 -8.64
C LEU A 123 6.83 -1.78 -7.15
N GLU A 124 6.13 -1.03 -6.30
CA GLU A 124 6.06 -1.29 -4.86
C GLU A 124 5.53 -2.70 -4.58
N GLN A 125 4.50 -3.14 -5.32
CA GLN A 125 3.97 -4.49 -5.23
C GLN A 125 5.01 -5.55 -5.64
N SER A 126 5.76 -5.30 -6.73
CA SER A 126 6.76 -6.25 -7.23
C SER A 126 7.93 -6.46 -6.26
N LEU A 127 8.17 -5.53 -5.34
CA LEU A 127 9.15 -5.72 -4.28
C LEU A 127 8.83 -6.93 -3.40
N ASP A 128 7.56 -7.28 -3.24
CA ASP A 128 7.18 -8.44 -2.42
C ASP A 128 7.64 -9.77 -3.03
N PHE A 129 7.69 -9.86 -4.36
CA PHE A 129 8.21 -11.06 -5.02
C PHE A 129 9.72 -11.27 -4.80
N VAL A 130 10.49 -10.19 -4.65
CA VAL A 130 11.94 -10.27 -4.48
C VAL A 130 12.37 -10.31 -3.03
N ARG A 131 11.60 -9.69 -2.11
CA ARG A 131 11.89 -9.72 -0.66
C ARG A 131 12.06 -11.15 -0.16
N ALA A 132 11.19 -12.05 -0.59
CA ALA A 132 11.25 -13.46 -0.22
C ALA A 132 12.54 -14.19 -0.68
N SER A 133 13.11 -13.75 -1.81
CA SER A 133 14.36 -14.32 -2.33
C SER A 133 15.60 -13.74 -1.65
N LEU A 134 15.52 -12.53 -1.09
CA LEU A 134 16.64 -11.85 -0.43
C LEU A 134 16.82 -12.29 1.03
N THR A 135 15.76 -12.73 1.67
CA THR A 135 15.75 -13.23 3.05
C THR A 135 16.00 -14.73 3.16
N LYS A 136 16.16 -15.46 2.03
CA LYS A 136 16.86 -16.75 2.01
C LYS A 136 18.33 -16.54 2.34
N VAL A 137 18.58 -16.15 3.58
CA VAL A 137 19.89 -16.22 4.20
C VAL A 137 20.05 -17.68 4.61
N ASP A 138 21.14 -18.29 4.19
CA ASP A 138 21.51 -19.62 4.64
C ASP A 138 21.49 -19.63 6.18
N GLY A 139 20.65 -20.47 6.80
CA GLY A 139 20.41 -20.51 8.25
C GLY A 139 21.65 -20.94 9.07
N SER A 140 22.82 -20.95 8.44
CA SER A 140 24.11 -21.35 8.99
C SER A 140 24.93 -20.19 9.56
N GLU A 141 24.55 -18.91 9.33
CA GLU A 141 25.37 -17.75 9.75
C GLU A 141 24.90 -17.06 11.06
N HIS A 142 23.87 -17.58 11.73
CA HIS A 142 23.35 -16.99 12.97
C HIS A 142 23.28 -18.03 14.09
N ILE A 143 24.24 -17.94 15.01
CA ILE A 143 24.29 -18.70 16.27
C ILE A 143 23.89 -17.74 17.38
N CYS A 144 22.85 -18.09 18.14
CA CYS A 144 22.44 -17.31 19.31
C CYS A 144 23.52 -17.40 20.42
N PRO A 145 23.52 -16.48 21.41
CA PRO A 145 24.52 -16.48 22.48
C PRO A 145 24.59 -17.78 23.31
N ASP A 146 23.56 -18.62 23.22
CA ASP A 146 23.42 -19.94 23.83
C ASP A 146 24.01 -21.09 22.98
N GLY A 147 24.54 -20.80 21.80
CA GLY A 147 25.10 -21.80 20.89
C GLY A 147 24.06 -22.52 20.02
N SER A 148 22.79 -22.12 20.08
CA SER A 148 21.72 -22.68 19.24
C SER A 148 21.71 -22.04 17.85
N TYR A 149 21.18 -22.77 16.85
CA TYR A 149 20.96 -22.24 15.51
C TYR A 149 19.70 -21.37 15.49
N ALA A 150 19.75 -20.23 14.80
CA ALA A 150 18.56 -19.39 14.58
C ALA A 150 17.52 -20.16 13.74
N ILE A 151 16.39 -20.49 14.36
CA ILE A 151 15.23 -21.06 13.68
C ILE A 151 14.49 -19.90 13.01
N HIS A 152 14.60 -19.79 11.69
CA HIS A 152 13.74 -18.91 10.90
C HIS A 152 12.45 -19.66 10.55
N ASP A 153 11.39 -19.44 11.33
CA ASP A 153 10.09 -20.11 11.13
C ASP A 153 9.34 -19.63 9.87
N GLU A 154 9.72 -18.49 9.30
CA GLU A 154 9.13 -17.98 8.07
C GLU A 154 10.18 -17.99 6.97
N VAL A 155 10.19 -19.03 6.14
CA VAL A 155 10.83 -18.96 4.82
C VAL A 155 9.82 -18.27 3.91
N PRO A 156 9.98 -16.98 3.58
CA PRO A 156 9.00 -16.29 2.76
C PRO A 156 8.90 -16.95 1.39
N MET A 157 7.68 -16.98 0.85
CA MET A 157 7.35 -17.66 -0.40
C MET A 157 8.22 -17.14 -1.55
N ALA A 158 9.18 -17.96 -1.97
CA ALA A 158 10.04 -17.62 -3.08
C ALA A 158 9.27 -17.73 -4.40
N ILE A 159 9.15 -16.61 -5.12
CA ILE A 159 8.50 -16.56 -6.41
C ILE A 159 9.42 -17.12 -7.50
N THR A 160 8.94 -18.13 -8.23
CA THR A 160 9.71 -18.84 -9.26
C THR A 160 9.85 -18.00 -10.53
N GLY A 161 8.79 -17.29 -10.89
CA GLY A 161 8.71 -16.39 -12.03
C GLY A 161 7.48 -15.50 -11.91
N VAL A 162 7.43 -14.42 -12.69
CA VAL A 162 6.33 -13.45 -12.67
C VAL A 162 5.64 -13.42 -14.02
N ILE A 163 4.32 -13.52 -14.03
CA ILE A 163 3.45 -13.34 -15.18
C ILE A 163 2.67 -12.05 -14.98
N GLY A 164 2.79 -11.09 -15.89
CA GLY A 164 2.00 -9.87 -15.80
C GLY A 164 2.70 -8.64 -16.34
N GLY A 165 2.13 -7.47 -16.02
CA GLY A 165 2.50 -6.19 -16.63
C GLY A 165 1.67 -5.90 -17.88
N SER A 166 0.35 -5.72 -17.70
CA SER A 166 -0.58 -5.45 -18.80
C SER A 166 -0.28 -4.17 -19.58
N TYR A 167 0.47 -3.24 -18.98
CA TYR A 167 0.98 -2.03 -19.60
C TYR A 167 2.50 -2.16 -19.79
N SER A 168 3.01 -1.61 -20.89
CA SER A 168 4.44 -1.63 -21.23
C SER A 168 5.29 -1.02 -20.12
N ASP A 169 4.84 0.09 -19.56
CA ASP A 169 5.61 0.86 -18.59
C ASP A 169 5.77 0.08 -17.28
N VAL A 170 4.70 -0.61 -16.86
CA VAL A 170 4.70 -1.55 -15.74
C VAL A 170 5.65 -2.70 -16.01
N SER A 171 5.58 -3.33 -17.19
CA SER A 171 6.47 -4.43 -17.55
C SER A 171 7.95 -4.04 -17.56
N ILE A 172 8.29 -2.86 -18.10
CA ILE A 172 9.67 -2.36 -18.17
C ILE A 172 10.24 -2.13 -16.78
N GLN A 173 9.48 -1.43 -15.91
CA GLN A 173 9.94 -1.10 -14.57
C GLN A 173 10.07 -2.34 -13.69
N VAL A 174 9.08 -3.24 -13.72
CA VAL A 174 9.11 -4.49 -12.96
C VAL A 174 10.23 -5.41 -13.41
N SER A 175 10.48 -5.50 -14.72
CA SER A 175 11.58 -6.32 -15.26
C SER A 175 12.93 -5.80 -14.82
N TRP A 176 13.15 -4.48 -14.88
CA TRP A 176 14.41 -3.87 -14.46
C TRP A 176 14.66 -4.08 -12.96
N ASP A 177 13.66 -3.82 -12.12
CA ASP A 177 13.81 -3.92 -10.67
C ASP A 177 13.92 -5.36 -10.19
N THR A 178 13.11 -6.28 -10.75
CA THR A 178 13.20 -7.71 -10.41
C THR A 178 14.57 -8.27 -10.79
N VAL A 179 15.06 -7.96 -12.00
CA VAL A 179 16.40 -8.38 -12.44
C VAL A 179 17.48 -7.75 -11.58
N ALA A 180 17.41 -6.44 -11.31
CA ALA A 180 18.40 -5.74 -10.50
C ALA A 180 18.47 -6.29 -9.07
N GLN A 181 17.34 -6.59 -8.45
CA GLN A 181 17.29 -7.16 -7.09
C GLN A 181 17.76 -8.62 -7.07
N LYS A 182 17.39 -9.43 -8.08
CA LYS A 182 17.94 -10.79 -8.24
C LYS A 182 19.45 -10.75 -8.44
N TRP A 183 19.97 -9.82 -9.23
CA TRP A 183 21.41 -9.63 -9.44
C TRP A 183 22.12 -9.20 -8.16
N LYS A 184 21.54 -8.27 -7.38
CA LYS A 184 22.08 -7.88 -6.06
C LYS A 184 22.16 -9.07 -5.10
N GLY A 185 21.15 -9.95 -5.08
CA GLY A 185 21.20 -11.21 -4.32
C GLY A 185 22.31 -12.16 -4.80
N VAL A 186 22.46 -12.35 -6.11
CA VAL A 186 23.51 -13.18 -6.71
C VAL A 186 24.93 -12.65 -6.45
N VAL A 187 25.12 -11.32 -6.46
CA VAL A 187 26.41 -10.69 -6.15
C VAL A 187 26.72 -10.82 -4.65
N LYS A 188 25.70 -10.68 -3.78
CA LYS A 188 25.88 -10.81 -2.33
C LYS A 188 26.21 -12.25 -1.90
N GLY A 189 25.72 -13.26 -2.63
CA GLY A 189 26.08 -14.67 -2.44
C GLY A 189 27.46 -15.09 -2.97
N ARG A 190 28.13 -14.26 -3.77
CA ARG A 190 29.53 -14.50 -4.22
C ARG A 190 30.52 -13.73 -3.34
N ARG A 191 30.62 -14.10 -2.06
CA ARG A 191 31.83 -13.83 -1.27
C ARG A 191 32.94 -14.69 -1.86
N PHE A 192 33.76 -14.09 -2.71
CA PHE A 192 34.96 -14.70 -3.28
C PHE A 192 35.73 -15.45 -2.19
N ARG A 193 35.75 -16.79 -2.26
CA ARG A 193 36.77 -17.59 -1.61
C ARG A 193 38.08 -17.25 -2.34
N LYS A 194 38.86 -16.31 -1.78
CA LYS A 194 40.27 -16.19 -2.14
C LYS A 194 40.94 -17.47 -1.66
N THR A 195 41.19 -18.40 -2.58
CA THR A 195 42.30 -19.34 -2.48
C THR A 195 43.60 -18.61 -2.76
#